data_AF-A0A1H3EYJ1-F1
#
_entry.id   AF-A0A1H3EYJ1-F1
#
_cell.length_a   1.000
_cell.length_b   1.000
_cell.length_c   1.000
_cell.angle_alpha   90.00
_cell.angle_beta   90.00
_cell.angle_gamma   90.00
#
_symmetry.space_group_name_H-M   'P 1'
#
loop_
_entity.id
_entity.type
_entity.pdbx_description
1 polymer ?
#
loop_
_entity_poly.entity_id
_entity_poly.type
_entity_poly.pdbx_seq_one_letter_code
_entity_poly.pdbx_strand_id
1 'polypeptide(L)'
;MSGFIEGVDRDQVTLFPDRLEDWIDDDHLVRVVDLFVEQLNLAGLGFVRAAHARTGRPGYHPAILLKLFIYGYLNRIPSSRRLER
;
A
#
# COMPACT_ATOMS: atom_id res chain seq x y z
N MET A 1 -19.68 -17.52 34.31
CA MET A 1 -18.42 -17.24 33.62
C MET A 1 -18.51 -17.88 32.25
N SER A 2 -18.95 -17.12 31.24
CA SER A 2 -19.01 -17.55 29.84
C SER A 2 -17.59 -17.86 29.36
N GLY A 3 -17.35 -19.08 28.89
CA GLY A 3 -16.07 -19.48 28.27
C GLY A 3 -15.91 -18.98 26.83
N PHE A 4 -16.45 -17.80 26.52
CA PHE A 4 -16.46 -17.23 25.17
C PHE A 4 -15.60 -15.98 25.12
N ILE A 5 -14.94 -15.76 23.98
CA ILE A 5 -14.30 -14.49 23.68
C ILE A 5 -15.43 -13.51 23.36
N GLU A 6 -15.60 -12.50 24.21
CA GLU A 6 -16.58 -11.44 24.01
C GLU A 6 -16.01 -10.38 23.06
N GLY A 7 -16.85 -9.88 22.15
CA GLY A 7 -16.46 -8.86 21.17
C GLY A 7 -16.34 -7.46 21.78
N VAL A 8 -15.88 -6.51 20.97
CA VAL A 8 -15.79 -5.09 21.37
C VAL A 8 -17.15 -4.42 21.12
N ASP A 9 -17.57 -3.55 22.06
CA ASP A 9 -18.77 -2.72 21.90
C ASP A 9 -18.64 -1.81 20.67
N ARG A 10 -19.68 -1.80 19.83
CA ARG A 10 -19.69 -1.03 18.57
C ARG A 10 -19.79 0.47 18.80
N ASP A 11 -20.26 0.90 19.97
CA ASP A 11 -20.37 2.32 20.34
C ASP A 11 -19.13 2.83 21.08
N GLN A 12 -18.12 1.97 21.26
CA GLN A 12 -16.85 2.33 21.89
C GLN A 12 -16.11 3.38 21.05
N VAL A 13 -15.82 4.53 21.66
CA VAL A 13 -15.06 5.63 21.05
C VAL A 13 -13.57 5.46 21.35
N THR A 14 -12.72 5.61 20.33
CA THR A 14 -11.26 5.68 20.50
C THR A 14 -10.80 7.12 20.67
N LEU A 15 -9.73 7.35 21.44
CA LEU A 15 -9.16 8.69 21.63
C LEU A 15 -8.58 9.25 20.32
N PHE A 16 -7.99 8.39 19.51
CA PHE A 16 -7.48 8.70 18.18
C PHE A 16 -7.91 7.60 17.20
N PRO A 17 -8.13 7.94 15.92
CA PRO A 17 -8.31 6.94 14.88
C PRO A 17 -7.02 6.14 14.68
N ASP A 18 -7.15 4.88 14.27
CA ASP A 18 -6.01 4.03 13.94
C ASP A 18 -5.23 4.61 12.75
N ARG A 19 -3.91 4.44 12.77
CA ARG A 19 -3.04 4.79 11.64
C ARG A 19 -3.10 3.67 10.62
N LEU A 20 -2.94 3.98 9.34
CA LEU A 20 -2.82 2.95 8.30
C LEU A 20 -1.68 1.95 8.58
N GLU A 21 -0.59 2.43 9.19
CA GLU A 21 0.54 1.59 9.60
C GLU A 21 0.19 0.59 10.70
N ASP A 22 -0.81 0.88 11.54
CA ASP A 22 -1.24 -0.01 12.62
C ASP A 22 -1.97 -1.24 12.06
N TRP A 23 -2.37 -1.20 10.78
CA TRP A 23 -3.06 -2.27 10.06
C TRP A 23 -2.11 -3.15 9.25
N ILE A 24 -0.82 -2.82 9.21
CA ILE A 24 0.19 -3.54 8.43
C ILE A 24 1.14 -4.21 9.41
N ASP A 25 1.20 -5.54 9.41
CA ASP A 25 2.15 -6.28 10.25
C ASP A 25 3.60 -5.85 9.97
N ASP A 26 4.45 -5.86 11.00
CA ASP A 26 5.87 -5.48 10.89
C ASP A 26 6.65 -6.36 9.91
N ASP A 27 6.25 -7.63 9.76
CA ASP A 27 6.86 -8.59 8.85
C ASP A 27 6.15 -8.64 7.47
N HIS A 28 5.17 -7.75 7.23
CA HIS A 28 4.42 -7.77 5.98
C HIS A 28 5.30 -7.38 4.79
N LEU A 29 5.25 -8.20 3.73
CA LEU A 29 6.05 -8.06 2.50
C LEU A 29 5.99 -6.65 1.88
N VAL A 30 4.86 -5.96 2.01
CA VAL A 30 4.67 -4.60 1.48
C VAL A 30 5.75 -3.64 1.95
N ARG A 31 6.28 -3.81 3.17
CA ARG A 31 7.34 -2.96 3.75
C ARG A 31 8.64 -3.09 2.97
N VAL A 32 9.00 -4.30 2.56
CA VAL A 32 10.19 -4.56 1.71
C VAL A 32 9.99 -3.95 0.33
N VAL A 33 8.80 -4.10 -0.25
CA VAL A 33 8.46 -3.53 -1.56
C VAL A 33 8.55 -2.00 -1.51
N ASP A 34 8.02 -1.40 -0.44
CA ASP A 34 8.01 0.03 -0.22
C ASP A 34 9.43 0.59 -0.16
N LEU A 35 10.24 0.05 0.76
CA LEU A 35 11.65 0.42 0.94
C LEU A 35 12.47 0.21 -0.32
N PHE A 36 12.29 -0.92 -1.01
CA PHE A 36 13.00 -1.20 -2.26
C PHE A 36 12.74 -0.14 -3.33
N VAL A 37 11.46 0.19 -3.57
CA VAL A 37 11.10 1.14 -4.62
C VAL A 37 11.53 2.56 -4.27
N GLU A 38 11.54 2.94 -2.99
CA GLU A 38 12.01 4.27 -2.56
C GLU A 38 13.49 4.52 -2.84
N GLN A 39 14.31 3.47 -2.87
CA GLN A 39 15.75 3.59 -3.18
C GLN A 39 16.03 3.68 -4.69
N LEU A 40 15.01 3.51 -5.56
CA LEU A 40 15.22 3.51 -7.01
C LEU A 40 15.22 4.93 -7.59
N ASN A 41 16.25 5.24 -8.38
CA ASN A 41 16.22 6.40 -9.27
C ASN A 41 15.34 6.10 -10.50
N LEU A 42 14.03 6.27 -10.37
CA LEU A 42 13.06 5.97 -11.44
C LEU A 42 13.34 6.77 -12.73
N ALA A 43 13.79 8.02 -12.62
CA ALA A 43 14.17 8.81 -13.79
C ALA A 43 15.38 8.21 -14.51
N GLY A 44 16.40 7.81 -13.75
CA GLY A 44 17.59 7.13 -14.28
C GLY A 44 17.30 5.74 -14.87
N LEU A 45 16.26 5.06 -14.38
CA LEU A 45 15.77 3.78 -14.92
C LEU A 45 14.89 3.93 -16.17
N GLY A 46 14.68 5.14 -16.67
CA GLY A 46 13.93 5.38 -17.90
C GLY A 46 12.41 5.51 -17.75
N PHE A 47 11.91 5.72 -16.52
CA PHE A 47 10.48 6.01 -16.34
C PHE A 47 10.14 7.40 -16.91
N VAL A 48 9.50 7.42 -18.07
CA VAL A 48 9.14 8.64 -18.84
C VAL A 48 8.27 9.62 -18.04
N ARG A 49 7.46 9.11 -17.09
CA ARG A 49 6.56 9.90 -16.24
C ARG A 49 7.08 10.07 -14.81
N ALA A 50 8.40 10.05 -14.61
CA ALA A 50 9.01 10.35 -13.31
C ALA A 50 8.82 11.82 -12.89
N ALA A 51 8.67 12.75 -13.86
CA ALA A 51 8.31 14.13 -13.59
C ALA A 51 6.80 14.36 -13.73
N HIS A 52 6.24 15.24 -12.89
CA HIS A 52 4.84 15.64 -12.99
C HIS A 52 4.58 16.44 -14.28
N ALA A 53 3.39 16.29 -14.84
CA ALA A 53 2.95 17.13 -15.95
C ALA A 53 2.77 18.58 -15.46
N ARG A 54 3.16 19.56 -16.29
CA ARG A 54 3.04 21.00 -15.97
C ARG A 54 1.58 21.47 -15.88
N THR A 55 0.66 20.79 -16.55
CA THR A 55 -0.75 21.17 -16.65
C THR A 55 -1.64 19.92 -16.66
N GLY A 56 -2.93 20.12 -16.34
CA GLY A 56 -3.92 19.06 -16.31
C GLY A 56 -3.97 18.28 -14.99
N ARG A 57 -4.69 17.16 -14.99
CA ARG A 57 -4.83 16.30 -13.80
C ARG A 57 -3.49 15.60 -13.51
N PRO A 58 -2.97 15.65 -12.29
CA PRO A 58 -1.80 14.88 -11.90
C PRO A 58 -2.02 13.38 -12.16
N GLY A 59 -1.05 12.75 -12.80
CA GLY A 59 -1.02 11.28 -12.93
C GLY A 59 -0.62 10.62 -11.61
N TYR A 60 -0.87 9.33 -11.50
CA TYR A 60 -0.30 8.53 -10.41
C TYR A 60 1.22 8.53 -10.49
N HIS A 61 1.87 8.65 -9.33
CA HIS A 61 3.33 8.60 -9.25
C HIS A 61 3.83 7.21 -9.68
N PRO A 62 4.86 7.09 -10.54
CA PRO A 62 5.32 5.80 -11.04
C PRO A 62 5.80 4.86 -9.93
N ALA A 63 6.33 5.40 -8.82
CA ALA A 63 6.70 4.59 -7.65
C ALA A 63 5.50 3.81 -7.09
N ILE A 64 4.33 4.44 -6.97
CA ILE A 64 3.13 3.78 -6.44
C ILE A 64 2.68 2.66 -7.37
N LEU A 65 2.66 2.92 -8.68
CA LEU A 65 2.29 1.90 -9.68
C LEU A 65 3.28 0.73 -9.68
N LEU A 66 4.58 1.01 -9.49
CA LEU A 66 5.61 -0.03 -9.40
C LEU A 66 5.48 -0.84 -8.10
N LYS A 67 5.22 -0.19 -6.96
CA LYS A 67 4.94 -0.87 -5.68
C LYS A 67 3.77 -1.85 -5.83
N LEU A 68 2.66 -1.41 -6.44
CA LEU A 68 1.50 -2.27 -6.71
C LEU A 68 1.83 -3.44 -7.65
N PHE A 69 2.58 -3.19 -8.71
CA PHE A 69 2.98 -4.23 -9.67
C PHE A 69 3.84 -5.31 -9.00
N ILE A 70 4.87 -4.91 -8.25
CA ILE A 70 5.76 -5.84 -7.54
C ILE A 70 4.97 -6.62 -6.49
N TYR A 71 4.13 -5.93 -5.70
CA TYR A 71 3.30 -6.58 -4.69
C TYR A 71 2.36 -7.63 -5.29
N GLY A 72 1.65 -7.29 -6.37
CA GLY A 72 0.78 -8.24 -7.07
C GLY A 72 1.55 -9.42 -7.66
N TYR A 73 2.74 -9.16 -8.23
CA TYR A 73 3.60 -10.22 -8.77
C TYR A 73 4.07 -11.20 -7.68
N LEU A 74 4.57 -10.70 -6.54
CA LEU A 74 5.05 -11.53 -5.44
C LEU A 74 3.92 -12.36 -4.81
N ASN A 75 2.71 -11.82 -4.76
CA ASN A 75 1.52 -12.54 -4.30
C ASN A 75 0.87 -13.43 -5.38
N ARG A 76 1.45 -13.52 -6.58
CA ARG A 76 0.92 -14.29 -7.73
C ARG A 76 -0.51 -13.87 -8.13
N ILE A 77 -0.80 -12.57 -8.04
CA ILE A 77 -2.07 -11.94 -8.41
C ILE A 77 -1.87 -11.15 -9.71
N PRO A 78 -2.10 -11.76 -10.89
CA PRO A 78 -1.86 -11.09 -12.18
C PRO A 78 -2.99 -10.12 -12.57
N SER A 79 -4.15 -10.18 -11.91
CA SER A 79 -5.31 -9.37 -12.25
C SER A 79 -5.41 -8.16 -11.33
N SER A 80 -5.42 -6.96 -11.91
CA SER A 80 -5.64 -5.71 -11.16
C SER A 80 -6.95 -5.72 -10.36
N ARG A 81 -8.03 -6.27 -10.94
CA ARG A 81 -9.31 -6.44 -10.24
C ARG A 81 -9.25 -7.40 -9.05
N ARG A 82 -8.36 -8.40 -9.09
CA ARG A 82 -8.14 -9.30 -7.95
C ARG A 82 -7.24 -8.67 -6.90
N LEU A 83 -6.39 -7.72 -7.29
CA LEU A 83 -5.52 -6.99 -6.37
C LEU A 83 -6.27 -5.91 -5.59
N GLU A 84 -7.33 -5.36 -6.18
CA GLU A 84 -8.23 -4.36 -5.55
C GLU A 84 -9.14 -4.94 -4.46
N ARG A 85 -9.42 -6.25 -4.52
CA ARG A 85 -10.31 -6.96 -3.59
C ARG A 85 -9.57 -7.48 -2.39
#